data_AF-A0A8E0QQQ7-F1
#
_entry.id   AF-A0A8E0QQQ7-F1
#
_cell.length_a   1.000
_cell.length_b   1.000
_cell.length_c   1.000
_cell.angle_alpha   90.00
_cell.angle_beta   90.00
_cell.angle_gamma   90.00
#
_symmetry.space_group_name_H-M   'P 1'
#
loop_
_entity.id
_entity.type
_entity.pdbx_description
1 polymer ?
#
loop_
_entity_poly.entity_id
_entity_poly.type
_entity_poly.pdbx_seq_one_letter_code
_entity_poly.pdbx_strand_id
1 'polypeptide(L)'
;MSSHRRKSGLNTSPENQQTYVADMTGDGLADLVHIAATGKITYFPNHGYGAFGGPVEMGNPPVIESFDSERVRFIDVDGSGPTDLVYILPTGGVHIYFNQAGNSWTAPLQVSRLPRIVEPSSVFLLDLLGQGTACLCWHDSVGNGPVTTEIKYIDLMGGSKPHLCSPTKTAWVQSQAWFMLRPPASTSRIAYPCVSQLNTQDCITGNGSTTEYEYHNDCYDSVEKTVAGFEIDVTWVRGSVPQGDEGVYHAPASYTRSWFHVGLSLRPDEMAFCTPSCVVSAIKNPSKTPTLTLEAPVALRGSQLRGETYGLGGSATEHLPYTVQEFSYDVEQLQHHVPGKTLHAVFQLIPQSSLSADYGRALEDGGVTQQVVLAMTSWGDIARSPAIVYPRALKYMSGIEYEDVKASQRAGHVFMAEYSYTNAVVEETTHDSRVFRRPVAWQNQVYDTFGFPFVGSIMSVDELRSLDVDKCSKTLLSEERAFFRDSQLNDIPTPGKIEAFSVTAGQQQCGLTLYTAPDLTVGKMLREGGFVQLEGDKNWWQPSSRVFFTNSDMEKQELTRARLTFYQLVVTVAEFGHRSTLTLDKYNRMAE
;
A
#
# COMPACT_ATOMS: atom_id res chain seq x y z
N MET A 1 -20.61 -31.13 -56.40
CA MET A 1 -20.34 -30.20 -55.28
C MET A 1 -20.78 -30.90 -54.00
N SER A 2 -19.81 -31.32 -53.20
CA SER A 2 -19.99 -32.12 -51.97
C SER A 2 -20.40 -31.21 -50.81
N SER A 3 -21.59 -31.42 -50.25
CA SER A 3 -22.02 -30.75 -49.02
C SER A 3 -21.50 -31.50 -47.80
N HIS A 4 -20.42 -31.00 -47.20
CA HIS A 4 -19.96 -31.43 -45.89
C HIS A 4 -20.93 -30.89 -44.82
N ARG A 5 -21.85 -31.74 -44.36
CA ARG A 5 -22.71 -31.46 -43.21
C ARG A 5 -21.90 -31.73 -41.94
N ARG A 6 -21.46 -30.68 -41.24
CA ARG A 6 -20.91 -30.77 -39.87
C ARG A 6 -21.93 -31.50 -38.99
N LYS A 7 -21.53 -32.63 -38.39
CA LYS A 7 -22.29 -33.27 -37.32
C LYS A 7 -22.12 -32.41 -36.06
N SER A 8 -23.16 -31.67 -35.70
CA SER A 8 -23.27 -30.93 -34.45
C SER A 8 -24.25 -31.64 -33.53
N GLY A 9 -23.85 -31.89 -32.28
CA GLY A 9 -24.72 -32.32 -31.19
C GLY A 9 -24.28 -33.64 -30.56
N LEU A 10 -24.16 -33.63 -29.23
CA LEU A 10 -24.08 -34.84 -28.42
C LEU A 10 -25.30 -35.73 -28.75
N ASN A 11 -25.08 -37.01 -29.01
CA ASN A 11 -26.17 -37.95 -29.28
C ASN A 11 -26.69 -38.43 -27.93
N THR A 12 -27.66 -37.71 -27.34
CA THR A 12 -28.18 -38.03 -26.00
C THR A 12 -29.68 -38.35 -26.01
N SER A 13 -30.09 -39.30 -25.18
CA SER A 13 -31.49 -39.64 -24.92
C SER A 13 -32.17 -38.54 -24.05
N PRO A 14 -33.51 -38.48 -24.00
CA PRO A 14 -34.26 -37.46 -23.23
C PRO A 14 -33.93 -37.42 -21.72
N GLU A 15 -33.30 -38.47 -21.20
CA GLU A 15 -32.85 -38.64 -19.81
C GLU A 15 -31.44 -38.09 -19.51
N ASN A 16 -30.82 -37.38 -20.47
CA ASN A 16 -29.45 -36.84 -20.36
C ASN A 16 -29.38 -35.30 -20.24
N GLN A 17 -30.45 -34.66 -19.77
CA GLN A 17 -30.42 -33.23 -19.40
C GLN A 17 -30.07 -33.11 -17.92
N GLN A 18 -29.14 -32.21 -17.59
CA GLN A 18 -28.74 -32.00 -16.20
C GLN A 18 -28.49 -30.52 -15.93
N THR A 19 -28.86 -30.09 -14.71
CA THR A 19 -28.57 -28.75 -14.21
C THR A 19 -27.49 -28.83 -13.12
N TYR A 20 -26.55 -27.91 -13.19
CA TYR A 20 -25.42 -27.74 -12.28
C TYR A 20 -25.40 -26.31 -11.73
N VAL A 21 -24.52 -26.10 -10.77
CA VAL A 21 -24.22 -24.79 -10.21
C VAL A 21 -22.71 -24.57 -10.32
N ALA A 22 -22.30 -23.45 -10.92
CA ALA A 22 -20.90 -23.11 -11.16
C ALA A 22 -20.75 -21.60 -11.42
N ASP A 23 -19.62 -21.01 -11.09
CA ASP A 23 -19.32 -19.61 -11.45
C ASP A 23 -18.82 -19.56 -12.90
N MET A 24 -19.70 -19.26 -13.85
CA MET A 24 -19.37 -19.32 -15.27
C MET A 24 -18.75 -18.03 -15.80
N THR A 25 -18.84 -16.95 -15.03
CA THR A 25 -18.36 -15.61 -15.40
C THR A 25 -17.07 -15.21 -14.70
N GLY A 26 -16.72 -15.88 -13.58
CA GLY A 26 -15.59 -15.55 -12.72
C GLY A 26 -15.87 -14.39 -11.76
N ASP A 27 -17.14 -14.08 -11.47
CA ASP A 27 -17.54 -12.97 -10.59
C ASP A 27 -17.68 -13.37 -9.11
N GLY A 28 -17.43 -14.65 -8.80
CA GLY A 28 -17.54 -15.23 -7.47
C GLY A 28 -18.95 -15.66 -7.08
N LEU A 29 -19.95 -15.52 -7.98
CA LEU A 29 -21.32 -15.96 -7.76
C LEU A 29 -21.60 -17.30 -8.45
N ALA A 30 -22.51 -18.05 -7.86
CA ALA A 30 -22.85 -19.39 -8.33
C ALA A 30 -24.00 -19.31 -9.36
N ASP A 31 -23.70 -19.48 -10.65
CA ASP A 31 -24.65 -19.47 -11.75
C ASP A 31 -25.40 -20.81 -11.89
N LEU A 32 -26.55 -20.80 -12.55
CA LEU A 32 -27.24 -22.02 -12.96
C LEU A 32 -26.75 -22.45 -14.34
N VAL A 33 -26.27 -23.68 -14.48
CA VAL A 33 -25.76 -24.22 -15.75
C VAL A 33 -26.63 -25.38 -16.20
N HIS A 34 -27.18 -25.29 -17.40
CA HIS A 34 -28.02 -26.33 -17.99
C HIS A 34 -27.31 -26.97 -19.19
N ILE A 35 -27.18 -28.29 -19.16
CA ILE A 35 -26.73 -29.10 -20.30
C ILE A 35 -27.97 -29.71 -20.95
N ALA A 36 -28.28 -29.26 -22.16
CA ALA A 36 -29.43 -29.73 -22.94
C ALA A 36 -29.13 -31.08 -23.61
N ALA A 37 -30.18 -31.82 -23.98
CA ALA A 37 -30.04 -33.10 -24.69
C ALA A 37 -29.38 -32.97 -26.08
N THR A 38 -29.46 -31.78 -26.67
CA THR A 38 -28.76 -31.45 -27.92
C THR A 38 -27.24 -31.28 -27.72
N GLY A 39 -26.79 -31.24 -26.48
CA GLY A 39 -25.42 -31.00 -26.07
C GLY A 39 -25.04 -29.54 -25.90
N LYS A 40 -25.99 -28.62 -26.08
CA LYS A 40 -25.77 -27.20 -25.79
C LYS A 40 -25.62 -26.99 -24.29
N ILE A 41 -24.67 -26.13 -23.91
CA ILE A 41 -24.47 -25.69 -22.53
C ILE A 41 -24.92 -24.24 -22.45
N THR A 42 -25.81 -23.94 -21.53
CA THR A 42 -26.36 -22.59 -21.31
C THR A 42 -26.29 -22.28 -19.83
N TYR A 43 -25.79 -21.11 -19.46
CA TYR A 43 -25.85 -20.67 -18.06
C TYR A 43 -26.76 -19.46 -17.89
N PHE A 44 -27.23 -19.26 -16.67
CA PHE A 44 -28.03 -18.12 -16.25
C PHE A 44 -27.24 -17.38 -15.17
N PRO A 45 -26.72 -16.16 -15.48
CA PRO A 45 -25.90 -15.40 -14.53
C PRO A 45 -26.65 -15.12 -13.23
N ASN A 46 -26.02 -15.33 -12.09
CA ASN A 46 -26.59 -15.02 -10.78
C ASN A 46 -26.47 -13.52 -10.52
N HIS A 47 -27.60 -12.83 -10.33
CA HIS A 47 -27.62 -11.39 -10.02
C HIS A 47 -27.76 -11.12 -8.51
N GLY A 48 -27.60 -12.16 -7.68
CA GLY A 48 -27.81 -12.09 -6.24
C GLY A 48 -29.29 -12.19 -5.85
N TYR A 49 -29.53 -12.40 -4.55
CA TYR A 49 -30.88 -12.43 -3.94
C TYR A 49 -31.88 -13.37 -4.64
N GLY A 50 -31.41 -14.44 -5.27
CA GLY A 50 -32.24 -15.42 -6.00
C GLY A 50 -32.68 -14.97 -7.40
N ALA A 51 -32.20 -13.84 -7.90
CA ALA A 51 -32.44 -13.37 -9.26
C ALA A 51 -31.40 -13.91 -10.23
N PHE A 52 -31.83 -14.22 -11.45
CA PHE A 52 -30.97 -14.70 -12.53
C PHE A 52 -31.17 -13.87 -13.81
N GLY A 53 -30.08 -13.69 -14.55
CA GLY A 53 -30.07 -13.05 -15.86
C GLY A 53 -30.69 -13.90 -16.96
N GLY A 54 -30.70 -13.35 -18.18
CA GLY A 54 -31.11 -14.10 -19.37
C GLY A 54 -30.15 -15.26 -19.68
N PRO A 55 -30.61 -16.29 -20.43
CA PRO A 55 -29.78 -17.43 -20.80
C PRO A 55 -28.61 -17.00 -21.69
N VAL A 56 -27.40 -17.47 -21.34
CA VAL A 56 -26.19 -17.32 -22.15
C VAL A 56 -25.79 -18.70 -22.68
N GLU A 57 -26.02 -18.93 -23.97
CA GLU A 57 -25.59 -20.15 -24.65
C GLU A 57 -24.09 -20.07 -24.96
N MET A 58 -23.30 -20.99 -24.41
CA MET A 58 -21.84 -20.99 -24.61
C MET A 58 -21.48 -21.57 -25.98
N GLY A 59 -20.56 -20.90 -26.67
CA GLY A 59 -20.02 -21.36 -27.95
C GLY A 59 -19.14 -22.61 -27.82
N ASN A 60 -19.03 -23.35 -28.92
CA ASN A 60 -18.18 -24.55 -29.03
C ASN A 60 -18.39 -25.60 -27.92
N PRO A 61 -19.63 -26.03 -27.63
CA PRO A 61 -19.86 -27.01 -26.57
C PRO A 61 -19.13 -28.34 -26.84
N PRO A 62 -18.72 -29.08 -25.80
CA PRO A 62 -18.13 -30.41 -25.93
C PRO A 62 -18.92 -31.33 -26.87
N VAL A 63 -18.22 -32.19 -27.62
CA VAL A 63 -18.87 -33.23 -28.45
C VAL A 63 -18.52 -34.59 -27.88
N ILE A 64 -19.49 -35.24 -27.23
CA ILE A 64 -19.32 -36.54 -26.58
C ILE A 64 -20.40 -37.50 -27.15
N GLU A 65 -19.98 -38.63 -27.72
CA GLU A 65 -20.89 -39.56 -28.42
C GLU A 65 -21.82 -40.33 -27.48
N SER A 66 -21.44 -40.50 -26.21
CA SER A 66 -22.24 -41.15 -25.17
C SER A 66 -22.09 -40.36 -23.87
N PHE A 67 -22.83 -39.26 -23.81
CA PHE A 67 -22.85 -38.40 -22.63
C PHE A 67 -23.38 -39.15 -21.42
N ASP A 68 -22.77 -38.89 -20.27
CA ASP A 68 -23.19 -39.37 -18.97
C ASP A 68 -22.90 -38.26 -17.97
N SER A 69 -23.98 -37.74 -17.36
CA SER A 69 -23.92 -36.60 -16.44
C SER A 69 -23.11 -36.88 -15.18
N GLU A 70 -22.95 -38.15 -14.78
CA GLU A 70 -22.14 -38.53 -13.61
C GLU A 70 -20.64 -38.32 -13.84
N ARG A 71 -20.22 -38.16 -15.11
CA ARG A 71 -18.83 -37.97 -15.53
C ARG A 71 -18.42 -36.51 -15.67
N VAL A 72 -19.34 -35.58 -15.46
CA VAL A 72 -19.10 -34.13 -15.55
C VAL A 72 -18.63 -33.61 -14.19
N ARG A 73 -17.61 -32.78 -14.20
CA ARG A 73 -17.19 -31.94 -13.07
C ARG A 73 -17.03 -30.51 -13.55
N PHE A 74 -17.52 -29.57 -12.74
CA PHE A 74 -17.32 -28.14 -12.93
C PHE A 74 -16.36 -27.67 -11.84
N ILE A 75 -15.19 -27.19 -12.22
CA ILE A 75 -14.21 -26.59 -11.31
C ILE A 75 -13.28 -25.67 -12.11
N ASP A 76 -12.85 -24.55 -11.52
CA ASP A 76 -11.75 -23.74 -12.06
C ASP A 76 -10.44 -24.54 -11.97
N VAL A 77 -9.94 -25.01 -13.12
CA VAL A 77 -8.76 -25.86 -13.19
C VAL A 77 -7.48 -25.03 -13.21
N ASP A 78 -7.46 -23.96 -13.98
CA ASP A 78 -6.28 -23.13 -14.24
C ASP A 78 -6.18 -21.88 -13.35
N GLY A 79 -7.15 -21.67 -12.46
CA GLY A 79 -7.17 -20.52 -11.56
C GLY A 79 -7.54 -19.21 -12.26
N SER A 80 -8.22 -19.28 -13.41
CA SER A 80 -8.62 -18.10 -14.20
C SER A 80 -9.82 -17.36 -13.61
N GLY A 81 -10.57 -17.97 -12.69
CA GLY A 81 -11.80 -17.46 -12.10
C GLY A 81 -13.04 -18.20 -12.61
N PRO A 82 -13.35 -18.16 -13.92
CA PRO A 82 -14.46 -18.91 -14.50
C PRO A 82 -14.28 -20.43 -14.34
N THR A 83 -15.38 -21.12 -14.12
CA THR A 83 -15.39 -22.56 -13.88
C THR A 83 -15.24 -23.34 -15.19
N ASP A 84 -14.29 -24.27 -15.24
CA ASP A 84 -14.03 -25.16 -16.39
C ASP A 84 -14.88 -26.43 -16.35
N LEU A 85 -14.98 -27.14 -17.49
CA LEU A 85 -15.64 -28.43 -17.59
C LEU A 85 -14.62 -29.55 -17.72
N VAL A 86 -14.67 -30.52 -16.80
CA VAL A 86 -13.89 -31.75 -16.85
C VAL A 86 -14.83 -32.93 -17.11
N TYR A 87 -14.53 -33.73 -18.13
CA TYR A 87 -15.28 -34.93 -18.48
C TYR A 87 -14.45 -36.21 -18.34
N ILE A 88 -14.90 -37.14 -17.51
CA ILE A 88 -14.21 -38.41 -17.21
C ILE A 88 -14.49 -39.44 -18.31
N LEU A 89 -13.46 -39.91 -19.00
CA LEU A 89 -13.62 -40.79 -20.15
C LEU A 89 -13.88 -42.25 -19.72
N PRO A 90 -14.86 -42.97 -20.33
CA PRO A 90 -15.07 -44.41 -20.10
C PRO A 90 -13.88 -45.30 -20.46
N THR A 91 -12.97 -44.78 -21.29
CA THR A 91 -11.74 -45.46 -21.74
C THR A 91 -10.55 -45.23 -20.80
N GLY A 92 -10.69 -44.42 -19.76
CA GLY A 92 -9.59 -43.88 -18.97
C GLY A 92 -9.12 -42.52 -19.48
N GLY A 93 -8.58 -41.71 -18.58
CA GLY A 93 -8.27 -40.30 -18.80
C GLY A 93 -9.45 -39.34 -18.58
N VAL A 94 -9.18 -38.05 -18.72
CA VAL A 94 -10.19 -36.98 -18.70
C VAL A 94 -9.99 -36.03 -19.89
N HIS A 95 -11.06 -35.40 -20.34
CA HIS A 95 -11.01 -34.21 -21.20
C HIS A 95 -11.31 -32.97 -20.36
N ILE A 96 -10.48 -31.95 -20.49
CA ILE A 96 -10.66 -30.64 -19.86
C ILE A 96 -11.02 -29.64 -20.96
N TYR A 97 -12.09 -28.88 -20.75
CA TYR A 97 -12.55 -27.81 -21.61
C TYR A 97 -12.48 -26.51 -20.82
N PHE A 98 -11.52 -25.65 -21.16
CA PHE A 98 -11.36 -24.38 -20.46
C PHE A 98 -12.46 -23.41 -20.85
N ASN A 99 -12.97 -22.69 -19.86
CA ASN A 99 -13.99 -21.67 -20.02
C ASN A 99 -13.34 -20.36 -20.49
N GLN A 100 -13.73 -19.88 -21.67
CA GLN A 100 -13.23 -18.63 -22.24
C GLN A 100 -14.08 -17.44 -21.77
N ALA A 101 -13.98 -17.14 -20.48
CA ALA A 101 -14.66 -16.02 -19.82
C ALA A 101 -16.18 -15.99 -20.07
N GLY A 102 -16.84 -17.14 -19.92
CA GLY A 102 -18.28 -17.31 -20.08
C GLY A 102 -18.79 -17.25 -21.54
N ASN A 103 -17.90 -17.18 -22.54
CA ASN A 103 -18.30 -17.02 -23.94
C ASN A 103 -18.35 -18.36 -24.70
N SER A 104 -17.34 -19.19 -24.50
CA SER A 104 -17.16 -20.45 -25.22
C SER A 104 -16.22 -21.41 -24.50
N TRP A 105 -16.18 -22.65 -24.96
CA TRP A 105 -15.24 -23.67 -24.48
C TRP A 105 -14.05 -23.82 -25.43
N THR A 106 -12.88 -24.16 -24.90
CA THR A 106 -11.73 -24.57 -25.74
C THR A 106 -11.97 -25.92 -26.41
N ALA A 107 -11.09 -26.29 -27.35
CA ALA A 107 -10.93 -27.70 -27.73
C ALA A 107 -10.50 -28.54 -26.50
N PRO A 108 -10.81 -29.84 -26.46
CA PRO A 108 -10.50 -30.69 -25.31
C PRO A 108 -8.99 -30.84 -25.13
N LEU A 109 -8.51 -30.56 -23.91
CA LEU A 109 -7.20 -30.98 -23.43
C LEU A 109 -7.33 -32.37 -22.83
N GLN A 110 -6.62 -33.36 -23.40
CA GLN A 110 -6.68 -34.74 -22.92
C GLN A 110 -5.61 -35.00 -21.86
N VAL A 111 -6.03 -35.50 -20.70
CA VAL A 111 -5.15 -36.01 -19.64
C VAL A 111 -5.32 -37.52 -19.56
N SER A 112 -4.31 -38.27 -20.04
CA SER A 112 -4.39 -39.73 -20.21
C SER A 112 -4.04 -40.56 -18.97
N ARG A 113 -3.58 -39.92 -17.88
CA ARG A 113 -3.01 -40.60 -16.70
C ARG A 113 -4.03 -41.21 -15.73
N LEU A 114 -5.33 -40.94 -15.90
CA LEU A 114 -6.37 -41.54 -15.06
C LEU A 114 -6.65 -42.99 -15.53
N PRO A 115 -6.53 -44.02 -14.65
CA PRO A 115 -6.79 -45.40 -15.04
C PRO A 115 -8.23 -45.65 -15.49
N ARG A 116 -8.43 -46.59 -16.41
CA ARG A 116 -9.76 -46.94 -16.95
C ARG A 116 -10.72 -47.55 -15.92
N ILE A 117 -10.19 -48.20 -14.88
CA ILE A 117 -10.96 -49.00 -13.90
C ILE A 117 -11.57 -48.13 -12.79
N VAL A 118 -11.31 -46.82 -12.82
CA VAL A 118 -11.78 -45.90 -11.78
C VAL A 118 -13.27 -45.60 -11.98
N GLU A 119 -14.06 -45.84 -10.94
CA GLU A 119 -15.48 -45.49 -10.90
C GLU A 119 -15.63 -43.95 -10.99
N PRO A 120 -16.49 -43.40 -11.86
CA PRO A 120 -16.63 -41.95 -12.02
C PRO A 120 -16.92 -41.22 -10.70
N SER A 121 -17.70 -41.82 -9.80
CA SER A 121 -18.03 -41.27 -8.48
C SER A 121 -16.83 -41.15 -7.53
N SER A 122 -15.76 -41.91 -7.77
CA SER A 122 -14.52 -41.85 -6.98
C SER A 122 -13.55 -40.77 -7.45
N VAL A 123 -13.82 -40.13 -8.58
CA VAL A 123 -13.01 -39.04 -9.14
C VAL A 123 -13.58 -37.70 -8.70
N PHE A 124 -12.72 -36.87 -8.12
CA PHE A 124 -13.05 -35.53 -7.66
C PHE A 124 -11.89 -34.57 -7.93
N LEU A 125 -12.17 -33.29 -7.94
CA LEU A 125 -11.15 -32.25 -8.09
C LEU A 125 -11.18 -31.34 -6.88
N LEU A 126 -10.00 -31.01 -6.36
CA LEU A 126 -9.84 -30.02 -5.29
C LEU A 126 -8.44 -29.42 -5.35
N ASP A 127 -8.26 -28.23 -4.79
CA ASP A 127 -6.94 -27.66 -4.55
C ASP A 127 -6.25 -28.38 -3.37
N LEU A 128 -5.71 -29.58 -3.63
CA LEU A 128 -5.08 -30.42 -2.61
C LEU A 128 -3.77 -29.81 -2.09
N LEU A 129 -3.07 -29.05 -2.94
CA LEU A 129 -1.75 -28.49 -2.65
C LEU A 129 -1.83 -27.07 -2.06
N GLY A 130 -3.02 -26.45 -2.03
CA GLY A 130 -3.18 -25.06 -1.60
C GLY A 130 -2.52 -24.06 -2.56
N GLN A 131 -2.47 -24.41 -3.85
CA GLN A 131 -1.82 -23.65 -4.93
C GLN A 131 -2.84 -22.95 -5.84
N GLY A 132 -4.09 -22.85 -5.41
CA GLY A 132 -5.14 -22.11 -6.10
C GLY A 132 -5.50 -22.67 -7.48
N THR A 133 -5.15 -23.94 -7.74
CA THR A 133 -5.45 -24.68 -8.97
C THR A 133 -5.91 -26.08 -8.63
N ALA A 134 -6.83 -26.64 -9.41
CA ALA A 134 -7.38 -27.96 -9.12
C ALA A 134 -6.38 -29.10 -9.35
N CYS A 135 -6.32 -30.04 -8.41
CA CYS A 135 -5.73 -31.36 -8.61
C CYS A 135 -6.83 -32.35 -9.02
N LEU A 136 -6.53 -33.23 -9.97
CA LEU A 136 -7.38 -34.38 -10.30
C LEU A 136 -7.10 -35.51 -9.30
N CYS A 137 -8.06 -35.84 -8.45
CA CYS A 137 -7.92 -36.81 -7.37
C CYS A 137 -8.83 -38.03 -7.58
N TRP A 138 -8.37 -39.20 -7.16
CA TRP A 138 -9.19 -40.43 -7.18
C TRP A 138 -8.71 -41.43 -6.13
N HIS A 139 -9.62 -42.32 -5.72
CA HIS A 139 -9.27 -43.47 -4.89
C HIS A 139 -8.79 -44.62 -5.78
N ASP A 140 -7.73 -45.31 -5.38
CA ASP A 140 -7.27 -46.48 -6.12
C ASP A 140 -8.17 -47.68 -5.83
N SER A 141 -9.09 -48.01 -6.75
CA SER A 141 -9.94 -49.19 -6.68
C SER A 141 -9.28 -50.45 -7.27
N VAL A 142 -8.00 -50.39 -7.67
CA VAL A 142 -7.34 -51.50 -8.38
C VAL A 142 -6.88 -52.59 -7.40
N GLY A 143 -7.69 -53.66 -7.30
CA GLY A 143 -7.21 -55.02 -7.02
C GLY A 143 -8.00 -55.81 -5.96
N ASN A 144 -8.04 -57.13 -6.12
CA ASN A 144 -8.48 -58.14 -5.13
C ASN A 144 -7.61 -58.17 -3.83
N GLY A 145 -6.98 -57.05 -3.46
CA GLY A 145 -6.21 -56.86 -2.23
C GLY A 145 -7.03 -56.16 -1.15
N PRO A 146 -6.46 -55.95 0.06
CA PRO A 146 -7.14 -55.17 1.09
C PRO A 146 -7.42 -53.76 0.56
N VAL A 147 -8.65 -53.27 0.78
CA VAL A 147 -9.08 -51.91 0.41
C VAL A 147 -8.07 -50.91 0.95
N THR A 148 -7.31 -50.26 0.05
CA THR A 148 -6.40 -49.19 0.45
C THR A 148 -7.20 -47.89 0.56
N THR A 149 -6.94 -47.11 1.60
CA THR A 149 -7.55 -45.77 1.80
C THR A 149 -6.73 -44.68 1.09
N GLU A 150 -5.98 -45.04 0.05
CA GLU A 150 -5.03 -44.15 -0.61
C GLU A 150 -5.71 -43.30 -1.69
N ILE A 151 -5.52 -41.98 -1.58
CA ILE A 151 -5.94 -41.02 -2.59
C ILE A 151 -4.75 -40.73 -3.49
N LYS A 152 -4.92 -40.98 -4.79
CA LYS A 152 -3.96 -40.59 -5.83
C LYS A 152 -4.38 -39.25 -6.41
N TYR A 153 -3.41 -38.46 -6.86
CA TYR A 153 -3.68 -37.17 -7.47
C TYR A 153 -2.73 -36.86 -8.63
N ILE A 154 -3.19 -35.97 -9.52
CA ILE A 154 -2.40 -35.33 -10.56
C ILE A 154 -2.56 -33.83 -10.37
N ASP A 155 -1.45 -33.14 -10.17
CA ASP A 155 -1.38 -31.68 -10.29
C ASP A 155 -1.52 -31.31 -11.78
N LEU A 156 -2.59 -30.58 -12.10
CA LEU A 156 -2.92 -30.23 -13.48
C LEU A 156 -2.10 -29.03 -13.99
N MET A 157 -1.57 -28.19 -13.11
CA MET A 157 -0.87 -26.94 -13.45
C MET A 157 0.63 -26.96 -13.11
N GLY A 158 1.12 -28.03 -12.49
CA GLY A 158 2.55 -28.27 -12.32
C GLY A 158 3.23 -27.35 -11.30
N GLY A 159 2.51 -26.95 -10.25
CA GLY A 159 3.06 -26.29 -9.09
C GLY A 159 3.01 -24.76 -9.11
N SER A 160 2.64 -24.15 -10.24
CA SER A 160 2.62 -22.69 -10.40
C SER A 160 1.21 -22.23 -10.77
N LYS A 161 0.65 -21.32 -9.97
CA LYS A 161 -0.65 -20.72 -10.28
C LYS A 161 -0.54 -19.86 -11.55
N PRO A 162 -1.28 -20.21 -12.63
CA PRO A 162 -1.32 -19.41 -13.84
C PRO A 162 -1.90 -18.01 -13.60
N HIS A 163 -1.81 -17.15 -14.61
CA HIS A 163 -2.42 -15.81 -14.64
C HIS A 163 -1.87 -14.80 -13.61
N LEU A 164 -0.85 -15.17 -12.84
CA LEU A 164 -0.05 -14.23 -12.05
C LEU A 164 0.93 -13.46 -12.95
N CYS A 165 1.35 -12.27 -12.51
CA CYS A 165 2.22 -11.41 -13.30
C CYS A 165 3.52 -12.13 -13.68
N SER A 166 3.81 -12.13 -14.98
CA SER A 166 4.98 -12.77 -15.57
C SER A 166 6.24 -11.90 -15.44
N PRO A 167 7.46 -12.45 -15.67
CA PRO A 167 8.69 -11.67 -15.67
C PRO A 167 8.62 -10.49 -16.64
N THR A 168 9.12 -9.33 -16.20
CA THR A 168 9.21 -8.15 -17.06
C THR A 168 10.66 -7.91 -17.46
N LYS A 169 10.89 -7.55 -18.73
CA LYS A 169 12.22 -7.22 -19.24
C LYS A 169 12.16 -5.96 -20.09
N THR A 170 12.97 -4.98 -19.73
CA THR A 170 13.24 -3.76 -20.50
C THR A 170 14.66 -3.79 -21.04
N ALA A 171 15.09 -2.72 -21.72
CA ALA A 171 16.48 -2.56 -22.15
C ALA A 171 17.47 -2.45 -20.97
N TRP A 172 16.99 -2.05 -19.79
CA TRP A 172 17.83 -1.69 -18.65
C TRP A 172 17.66 -2.62 -17.44
N VAL A 173 16.46 -3.17 -17.25
CA VAL A 173 16.11 -3.97 -16.06
C VAL A 173 15.31 -5.20 -16.46
N GLN A 174 15.63 -6.33 -15.85
CA GLN A 174 14.83 -7.54 -15.86
C GLN A 174 14.35 -7.84 -14.42
N SER A 175 13.07 -8.16 -14.24
CA SER A 175 12.52 -8.57 -12.95
C SER A 175 11.67 -9.83 -13.07
N GLN A 176 11.72 -10.67 -12.04
CA GLN A 176 10.96 -11.90 -11.93
C GLN A 176 10.47 -12.09 -10.50
N ALA A 177 9.16 -12.29 -10.35
CA ALA A 177 8.53 -12.58 -9.07
C ALA A 177 8.10 -14.06 -9.00
N TRP A 178 8.24 -14.65 -7.82
CA TRP A 178 7.68 -15.93 -7.46
C TRP A 178 6.58 -15.73 -6.43
N PHE A 179 5.59 -16.60 -6.46
CA PHE A 179 4.43 -16.50 -5.61
C PHE A 179 4.20 -17.79 -4.83
N MET A 180 3.57 -17.66 -3.68
CA MET A 180 3.06 -18.75 -2.85
C MET A 180 1.63 -18.42 -2.45
N LEU A 181 0.78 -19.44 -2.28
CA LEU A 181 -0.64 -19.22 -1.95
C LEU A 181 -0.97 -19.50 -0.50
N ARG A 182 -0.04 -20.14 0.22
CA ARG A 182 -0.17 -20.40 1.65
C ARG A 182 1.19 -20.35 2.33
N PRO A 183 1.52 -19.25 3.04
CA PRO A 183 2.69 -19.20 3.90
C PRO A 183 2.64 -20.31 4.97
N PRO A 184 3.77 -20.99 5.27
CA PRO A 184 3.82 -22.07 6.25
C PRO A 184 3.32 -21.68 7.65
N ALA A 185 3.50 -20.41 8.02
CA ALA A 185 3.07 -19.85 9.30
C ALA A 185 1.70 -19.12 9.24
N SER A 186 0.89 -19.43 8.23
CA SER A 186 -0.49 -18.95 8.12
C SER A 186 -1.39 -19.63 9.17
N THR A 187 -2.19 -18.82 9.85
CA THR A 187 -3.20 -19.22 10.84
C THR A 187 -4.59 -19.32 10.23
N SER A 188 -4.86 -18.67 9.10
CA SER A 188 -6.10 -18.82 8.33
C SER A 188 -6.18 -20.15 7.58
N ARG A 189 -7.40 -20.48 7.16
CA ARG A 189 -7.70 -21.60 6.26
C ARG A 189 -7.89 -21.16 4.81
N ILE A 190 -7.74 -19.88 4.52
CA ILE A 190 -7.92 -19.31 3.18
C ILE A 190 -6.55 -19.13 2.53
N ALA A 191 -6.44 -19.55 1.27
CA ALA A 191 -5.25 -19.34 0.45
C ALA A 191 -5.42 -18.10 -0.43
N TYR A 192 -4.37 -17.30 -0.55
CA TYR A 192 -4.34 -16.11 -1.41
C TYR A 192 -2.89 -15.83 -1.85
N PRO A 193 -2.69 -15.30 -3.06
CA PRO A 193 -1.34 -15.22 -3.64
C PRO A 193 -0.51 -14.15 -2.94
N CYS A 194 0.66 -14.56 -2.45
CA CYS A 194 1.67 -13.72 -1.84
C CYS A 194 2.96 -13.82 -2.64
N VAL A 195 3.68 -12.72 -2.82
CA VAL A 195 5.02 -12.74 -3.44
C VAL A 195 5.98 -13.40 -2.44
N SER A 196 6.67 -14.47 -2.82
CA SER A 196 7.66 -15.14 -1.98
C SER A 196 9.10 -14.71 -2.28
N GLN A 197 9.38 -14.33 -3.54
CA GLN A 197 10.69 -13.87 -3.96
C GLN A 197 10.57 -12.89 -5.13
N LEU A 198 11.43 -11.88 -5.18
CA LEU A 198 11.61 -10.96 -6.29
C LEU A 198 13.09 -10.89 -6.65
N ASN A 199 13.42 -11.27 -7.89
CA ASN A 199 14.75 -11.08 -8.45
C ASN A 199 14.73 -9.92 -9.42
N THR A 200 15.63 -8.96 -9.23
CA THR A 200 15.85 -7.82 -10.13
C THR A 200 17.28 -7.84 -10.63
N GLN A 201 17.48 -7.60 -11.91
CA GLN A 201 18.80 -7.54 -12.54
C GLN A 201 18.93 -6.31 -13.44
N ASP A 202 20.01 -5.57 -13.27
CA ASP A 202 20.47 -4.54 -14.20
C ASP A 202 21.08 -5.23 -15.43
N CYS A 203 20.50 -4.97 -16.61
CA CYS A 203 20.91 -5.59 -17.86
C CYS A 203 22.20 -4.98 -18.45
N ILE A 204 22.66 -3.82 -17.97
CA ILE A 204 23.91 -3.18 -18.37
C ILE A 204 25.07 -3.75 -17.54
N THR A 205 24.95 -3.69 -16.22
CA THR A 205 26.04 -4.06 -15.30
C THR A 205 26.02 -5.54 -14.95
N GLY A 206 24.87 -6.20 -15.11
CA GLY A 206 24.63 -7.57 -14.67
C GLY A 206 24.39 -7.70 -13.16
N ASN A 207 24.51 -6.60 -12.40
CA ASN A 207 24.25 -6.57 -10.96
C ASN A 207 22.80 -6.98 -10.68
N GLY A 208 22.60 -7.74 -9.62
CA GLY A 208 21.29 -8.23 -9.22
C GLY A 208 20.97 -7.93 -7.77
N SER A 209 19.69 -8.05 -7.46
CA SER A 209 19.18 -8.11 -6.09
C SER A 209 18.10 -9.17 -6.01
N THR A 210 18.17 -9.97 -4.95
CA THR A 210 17.15 -10.94 -4.56
C THR A 210 16.49 -10.43 -3.28
N THR A 211 15.17 -10.29 -3.33
CA THR A 211 14.34 -10.01 -2.16
C THR A 211 13.46 -11.22 -1.87
N GLU A 212 13.47 -11.74 -0.65
CA GLU A 212 12.64 -12.87 -0.23
C GLU A 212 11.70 -12.43 0.89
N TYR A 213 10.48 -12.96 0.88
CA TYR A 213 9.44 -12.60 1.82
C TYR A 213 8.95 -13.82 2.58
N GLU A 214 8.87 -13.71 3.89
CA GLU A 214 8.20 -14.66 4.78
C GLU A 214 7.04 -13.95 5.48
N TYR A 215 5.91 -14.64 5.60
CA TYR A 215 4.69 -14.07 6.20
C TYR A 215 4.19 -14.98 7.32
N HIS A 216 3.76 -14.39 8.43
CA HIS A 216 3.24 -15.12 9.59
C HIS A 216 1.94 -14.51 10.10
N ASN A 217 1.14 -15.34 10.76
CA ASN A 217 -0.03 -14.93 11.52
C ASN A 217 -0.98 -14.07 10.69
N ASP A 218 -1.53 -14.64 9.62
CA ASP A 218 -2.53 -13.94 8.85
C ASP A 218 -3.87 -13.85 9.55
N CYS A 219 -4.61 -12.80 9.23
CA CYS A 219 -5.91 -12.56 9.82
C CYS A 219 -6.98 -12.46 8.74
N TYR A 220 -7.93 -13.39 8.81
CA TYR A 220 -9.18 -13.31 8.06
C TYR A 220 -10.32 -12.99 9.01
N ASP A 221 -10.98 -11.86 8.75
CA ASP A 221 -12.20 -11.48 9.43
C ASP A 221 -13.38 -12.24 8.83
N SER A 222 -13.89 -13.22 9.58
CA SER A 222 -15.01 -14.05 9.14
C SER A 222 -16.37 -13.35 9.20
N VAL A 223 -16.48 -12.28 9.98
CA VAL A 223 -17.70 -11.49 10.11
C VAL A 223 -17.85 -10.58 8.90
N GLU A 224 -16.82 -9.80 8.60
CA GLU A 224 -16.79 -8.88 7.44
C GLU A 224 -16.38 -9.60 6.13
N LYS A 225 -15.94 -10.85 6.21
CA LYS A 225 -15.41 -11.65 5.09
C LYS A 225 -14.27 -10.94 4.35
N THR A 226 -13.35 -10.35 5.10
CA THR A 226 -12.21 -9.59 4.56
C THR A 226 -10.88 -10.15 5.07
N VAL A 227 -9.87 -10.13 4.22
CA VAL A 227 -8.49 -10.43 4.63
C VAL A 227 -7.90 -9.14 5.22
N ALA A 228 -7.52 -9.19 6.50
CA ALA A 228 -6.94 -8.05 7.21
C ALA A 228 -5.42 -7.90 6.96
N GLY A 229 -4.77 -8.96 6.47
CA GLY A 229 -3.33 -9.00 6.17
C GLY A 229 -2.56 -9.95 7.09
N PHE A 230 -1.24 -9.79 7.12
CA PHE A 230 -0.33 -10.55 7.98
C PHE A 230 0.13 -9.68 9.15
N GLU A 231 0.23 -10.28 10.33
CA GLU A 231 0.77 -9.59 11.50
C GLU A 231 2.28 -9.40 11.39
N ILE A 232 2.99 -10.31 10.71
CA ILE A 232 4.45 -10.27 10.58
C ILE A 232 4.84 -10.50 9.12
N ASP A 233 5.72 -9.65 8.62
CA ASP A 233 6.54 -9.92 7.44
C ASP A 233 8.03 -9.96 7.81
N VAL A 234 8.77 -10.82 7.13
CA VAL A 234 10.23 -10.83 7.15
C VAL A 234 10.71 -10.65 5.73
N THR A 235 11.38 -9.53 5.47
CA THR A 235 11.91 -9.20 4.15
C THR A 235 13.43 -9.33 4.17
N TRP A 236 13.95 -10.29 3.41
CA TRP A 236 15.38 -10.50 3.19
C TRP A 236 15.82 -9.81 1.91
N VAL A 237 16.96 -9.14 1.93
CA VAL A 237 17.55 -8.50 0.76
C VAL A 237 19.01 -8.95 0.61
N ARG A 238 19.37 -9.37 -0.59
CA ARG A 238 20.73 -9.74 -0.95
C ARG A 238 21.11 -9.13 -2.29
N GLY A 239 22.27 -8.47 -2.34
CA GLY A 239 22.88 -8.02 -3.59
C GLY A 239 23.72 -9.11 -4.25
N SER A 240 23.76 -9.13 -5.58
CA SER A 240 24.68 -9.95 -6.36
C SER A 240 25.45 -9.09 -7.37
N VAL A 241 26.73 -9.38 -7.52
CA VAL A 241 27.64 -8.63 -8.41
C VAL A 241 28.42 -9.63 -9.24
N PRO A 242 28.32 -9.60 -10.58
CA PRO A 242 29.17 -10.39 -11.45
C PRO A 242 30.65 -10.00 -11.28
N GLN A 243 31.53 -11.00 -11.12
CA GLN A 243 32.98 -10.81 -10.99
C GLN A 243 33.73 -11.42 -12.19
N GLY A 244 33.24 -11.15 -13.40
CA GLY A 244 33.84 -11.70 -14.63
C GLY A 244 33.93 -13.22 -14.61
N ASP A 245 35.13 -13.77 -14.77
CA ASP A 245 35.40 -15.22 -14.77
C ASP A 245 35.34 -15.86 -13.38
N GLU A 246 35.35 -15.07 -12.29
CA GLU A 246 35.32 -15.55 -10.91
C GLU A 246 33.89 -15.90 -10.43
N GLY A 247 32.88 -15.73 -11.29
CA GLY A 247 31.49 -16.06 -11.01
C GLY A 247 30.69 -14.86 -10.50
N VAL A 248 29.78 -15.10 -9.55
CA VAL A 248 28.89 -14.08 -8.98
C VAL A 248 29.16 -13.95 -7.49
N TYR A 249 29.56 -12.77 -7.06
CA TYR A 249 29.67 -12.46 -5.64
C TYR A 249 28.29 -12.15 -5.06
N HIS A 250 27.97 -12.76 -3.93
CA HIS A 250 26.75 -12.51 -3.18
C HIS A 250 27.11 -11.78 -1.89
N ALA A 251 26.59 -10.55 -1.74
CA ALA A 251 26.75 -9.80 -0.51
C ALA A 251 26.05 -10.53 0.66
N PRO A 252 26.50 -10.35 1.92
CA PRO A 252 25.74 -10.79 3.08
C PRO A 252 24.31 -10.27 3.04
N ALA A 253 23.33 -11.10 3.40
CA ALA A 253 21.94 -10.68 3.40
C ALA A 253 21.64 -9.75 4.58
N SER A 254 20.86 -8.70 4.35
CA SER A 254 20.17 -7.97 5.42
C SER A 254 18.72 -8.42 5.47
N TYR A 255 18.09 -8.35 6.64
CA TYR A 255 16.66 -8.56 6.73
C TYR A 255 15.99 -7.58 7.67
N THR A 256 14.75 -7.26 7.34
CA THR A 256 13.87 -6.46 8.19
C THR A 256 12.70 -7.32 8.59
N ARG A 257 12.50 -7.47 9.90
CA ARG A 257 11.29 -8.05 10.47
C ARG A 257 10.35 -6.93 10.83
N SER A 258 9.15 -6.95 10.29
CA SER A 258 8.17 -5.89 10.44
C SER A 258 6.87 -6.48 10.98
N TRP A 259 6.21 -5.71 11.83
CA TRP A 259 4.94 -6.08 12.46
C TRP A 259 3.87 -5.08 12.08
N PHE A 260 2.66 -5.58 11.83
CA PHE A 260 1.50 -4.78 11.43
C PHE A 260 0.29 -5.06 12.30
N HIS A 261 -0.54 -4.04 12.47
CA HIS A 261 -1.87 -4.22 13.02
C HIS A 261 -2.76 -5.01 12.04
N VAL A 262 -3.32 -6.13 12.51
CA VAL A 262 -4.37 -6.90 11.80
C VAL A 262 -5.79 -6.60 12.32
N GLY A 263 -5.90 -5.62 13.21
CA GLY A 263 -7.16 -5.12 13.74
C GLY A 263 -7.84 -5.99 14.79
N LEU A 264 -7.05 -6.79 15.53
CA LEU A 264 -7.52 -7.58 16.67
C LEU A 264 -7.29 -6.89 18.02
N SER A 265 -6.26 -6.04 18.12
CA SER A 265 -5.85 -5.36 19.36
C SER A 265 -5.18 -4.01 19.05
N LEU A 266 -5.30 -3.08 19.99
CA LEU A 266 -4.52 -1.83 19.99
C LEU A 266 -3.10 -2.04 20.51
N ARG A 267 -2.92 -3.00 21.41
CA ARG A 267 -1.64 -3.30 22.04
C ARG A 267 -0.88 -4.34 21.21
N PRO A 268 0.41 -4.10 20.94
CA PRO A 268 1.24 -5.09 20.28
C PRO A 268 1.43 -6.34 21.17
N ASP A 269 1.59 -7.50 20.55
CA ASP A 269 2.19 -8.65 21.21
C ASP A 269 3.72 -8.51 21.16
N GLU A 270 4.31 -8.24 22.32
CA GLU A 270 5.74 -7.95 22.44
C GLU A 270 6.60 -9.21 22.60
N MET A 271 6.01 -10.42 22.69
CA MET A 271 6.77 -11.65 22.93
C MET A 271 7.86 -11.93 21.90
N ALA A 272 7.69 -11.45 20.67
CA ALA A 272 8.60 -11.65 19.56
C ALA A 272 9.59 -10.48 19.34
N PHE A 273 9.48 -9.38 20.10
CA PHE A 273 10.31 -8.19 19.92
C PHE A 273 11.67 -8.34 20.60
N CYS A 274 12.71 -7.73 20.02
CA CYS A 274 14.03 -7.72 20.63
C CYS A 274 14.12 -6.84 21.88
N THR A 275 13.24 -5.84 22.00
CA THR A 275 13.12 -4.92 23.13
C THR A 275 11.63 -4.68 23.42
N PRO A 276 11.25 -4.40 24.68
CA PRO A 276 9.89 -3.96 25.00
C PRO A 276 9.52 -2.72 24.20
N SER A 277 8.23 -2.59 23.86
CA SER A 277 7.75 -1.44 23.11
C SER A 277 7.71 -0.19 24.00
N CYS A 278 8.09 0.95 23.41
CA CYS A 278 8.09 2.26 24.07
C CYS A 278 6.84 3.09 23.73
N VAL A 279 6.07 2.70 22.72
CA VAL A 279 4.90 3.43 22.23
C VAL A 279 3.69 2.50 22.08
N VAL A 280 2.49 3.02 22.33
CA VAL A 280 1.26 2.21 22.28
C VAL A 280 0.12 3.04 21.68
N SER A 281 -0.60 2.44 20.72
CA SER A 281 -1.76 3.06 20.10
C SER A 281 -2.91 3.27 21.08
N ALA A 282 -3.69 4.33 20.89
CA ALA A 282 -4.76 4.74 21.80
C ALA A 282 -6.07 5.03 21.06
N ILE A 283 -7.21 4.93 21.76
CA ILE A 283 -8.51 5.39 21.26
C ILE A 283 -8.80 6.78 21.81
N LYS A 284 -9.10 7.72 20.92
CA LYS A 284 -9.58 9.07 21.28
C LYS A 284 -11.10 9.11 21.29
N ASN A 285 -11.64 9.84 22.28
CA ASN A 285 -13.09 10.02 22.49
C ASN A 285 -13.87 8.69 22.51
N PRO A 286 -13.48 7.72 23.36
CA PRO A 286 -14.14 6.41 23.37
C PRO A 286 -15.63 6.57 23.71
N SER A 287 -16.49 5.97 22.89
CA SER A 287 -17.92 5.88 23.20
C SER A 287 -18.14 5.14 24.52
N LYS A 288 -19.22 5.49 25.24
CA LYS A 288 -19.62 4.83 26.49
C LYS A 288 -20.17 3.40 26.29
N THR A 289 -20.30 2.94 25.05
CA THR A 289 -20.89 1.62 24.70
C THR A 289 -19.80 0.55 24.49
N PRO A 290 -19.86 -0.62 25.16
CA PRO A 290 -18.82 -1.66 25.08
C PRO A 290 -18.57 -2.24 23.68
N THR A 291 -19.58 -2.24 22.80
CA THR A 291 -19.53 -2.85 21.46
C THR A 291 -18.59 -2.16 20.48
N LEU A 292 -18.26 -0.88 20.70
CA LEU A 292 -17.33 -0.11 19.84
C LEU A 292 -15.85 -0.42 20.10
N THR A 293 -15.54 -1.12 21.20
CA THR A 293 -14.17 -1.56 21.54
C THR A 293 -13.61 -2.56 20.51
N LEU A 294 -14.47 -3.19 19.70
CA LEU A 294 -14.07 -4.17 18.68
C LEU A 294 -13.85 -3.55 17.30
N GLU A 295 -14.52 -2.43 16.96
CA GLU A 295 -14.37 -1.79 15.64
C GLU A 295 -13.15 -0.85 15.57
N ALA A 296 -12.74 -0.25 16.69
CA ALA A 296 -11.61 0.68 16.68
C ALA A 296 -10.27 0.02 16.26
N PRO A 297 -9.90 -1.18 16.74
CA PRO A 297 -8.71 -1.87 16.24
C PRO A 297 -8.78 -2.16 14.74
N VAL A 298 -9.96 -2.41 14.16
CA VAL A 298 -10.12 -2.66 12.72
C VAL A 298 -9.61 -1.49 11.87
N ALA A 299 -9.74 -0.25 12.36
CA ALA A 299 -9.21 0.94 11.68
C ALA A 299 -7.68 0.95 11.56
N LEU A 300 -6.97 0.14 12.35
CA LEU A 300 -5.51 0.03 12.30
C LEU A 300 -5.02 -0.98 11.24
N ARG A 301 -5.90 -1.76 10.60
CA ARG A 301 -5.50 -2.82 9.64
C ARG A 301 -4.47 -2.32 8.62
N GLY A 302 -3.35 -3.04 8.51
CA GLY A 302 -2.24 -2.74 7.59
C GLY A 302 -1.29 -1.63 8.06
N SER A 303 -1.56 -0.98 9.19
CA SER A 303 -0.66 0.04 9.74
C SER A 303 0.52 -0.64 10.43
N GLN A 304 1.73 -0.15 10.16
CA GLN A 304 2.95 -0.72 10.75
C GLN A 304 3.01 -0.40 12.24
N LEU A 305 3.36 -1.38 13.05
CA LEU A 305 3.60 -1.29 14.49
C LEU A 305 5.09 -1.12 14.79
N ARG A 306 5.92 -1.93 14.13
CA ARG A 306 7.34 -2.05 14.43
C ARG A 306 8.13 -2.53 13.22
N GLY A 307 9.40 -2.15 13.14
CA GLY A 307 10.37 -2.69 12.20
C GLY A 307 11.73 -2.87 12.88
N GLU A 308 12.34 -4.04 12.72
CA GLU A 308 13.66 -4.37 13.25
C GLU A 308 14.57 -4.81 12.11
N THR A 309 15.72 -4.16 11.94
CA THR A 309 16.65 -4.44 10.82
C THR A 309 17.92 -5.11 11.31
N TYR A 310 18.31 -6.18 10.65
CA TYR A 310 19.41 -7.08 10.98
C TYR A 310 20.33 -7.32 9.77
N GLY A 311 21.52 -7.87 10.00
CA GLY A 311 22.43 -8.25 8.91
C GLY A 311 23.20 -9.55 9.17
N LEU A 312 23.21 -10.45 8.20
CA LEU A 312 23.82 -11.77 8.33
C LEU A 312 25.32 -11.78 7.98
N GLY A 313 26.11 -11.05 8.77
CA GLY A 313 27.56 -10.88 8.53
C GLY A 313 28.46 -11.97 9.13
N GLY A 314 27.93 -12.99 9.80
CA GLY A 314 28.68 -14.03 10.50
C GLY A 314 29.25 -13.61 11.85
N SER A 315 28.80 -12.48 12.42
CA SER A 315 29.32 -11.94 13.69
C SER A 315 28.58 -12.50 14.89
N ALA A 316 29.22 -12.54 16.07
CA ALA A 316 28.55 -12.98 17.31
C ALA A 316 27.30 -12.14 17.69
N THR A 317 27.21 -10.88 17.22
CA THR A 317 26.10 -9.95 17.48
C THR A 317 25.07 -9.91 16.35
N GLU A 318 25.09 -10.86 15.42
CA GLU A 318 24.17 -10.92 14.27
C GLU A 318 22.69 -11.09 14.65
N HIS A 319 22.43 -11.64 15.83
CA HIS A 319 21.10 -11.76 16.42
C HIS A 319 20.58 -10.44 17.03
N LEU A 320 21.40 -9.39 17.06
CA LEU A 320 21.01 -8.06 17.55
C LEU A 320 20.72 -7.14 16.36
N PRO A 321 19.66 -6.32 16.42
CA PRO A 321 19.32 -5.42 15.34
C PRO A 321 20.31 -4.25 15.24
N TYR A 322 20.45 -3.72 14.04
CA TYR A 322 21.04 -2.40 13.81
C TYR A 322 20.08 -1.31 14.25
N THR A 323 18.84 -1.36 13.78
CA THR A 323 17.84 -0.32 14.03
C THR A 323 16.51 -0.93 14.43
N VAL A 324 15.81 -0.23 15.31
CA VAL A 324 14.43 -0.52 15.72
C VAL A 324 13.59 0.71 15.46
N GLN A 325 12.46 0.54 14.78
CA GLN A 325 11.47 1.56 14.54
C GLN A 325 10.15 1.12 15.16
N GLU A 326 9.44 2.02 15.82
CA GLU A 326 8.13 1.77 16.42
C GLU A 326 7.17 2.89 16.06
N PHE A 327 5.92 2.53 15.82
CA PHE A 327 4.87 3.45 15.42
C PHE A 327 3.63 3.22 16.28
N SER A 328 3.03 4.32 16.72
CA SER A 328 1.74 4.29 17.41
C SER A 328 0.78 5.28 16.78
N TYR A 329 -0.52 5.03 16.98
CA TYR A 329 -1.58 5.80 16.38
C TYR A 329 -2.68 6.13 17.38
N ASP A 330 -3.31 7.29 17.20
CA ASP A 330 -4.59 7.57 17.82
C ASP A 330 -5.71 7.16 16.85
N VAL A 331 -6.66 6.37 17.32
CA VAL A 331 -7.89 6.04 16.60
C VAL A 331 -9.00 6.95 17.11
N GLU A 332 -9.36 7.96 16.33
CA GLU A 332 -10.40 8.93 16.69
C GLU A 332 -11.74 8.57 16.06
N GLN A 333 -12.78 8.42 16.89
CA GLN A 333 -14.13 8.17 16.40
C GLN A 333 -14.78 9.48 15.93
N LEU A 334 -15.01 9.62 14.63
CA LEU A 334 -15.67 10.79 14.03
C LEU A 334 -17.20 10.64 14.01
N GLN A 335 -17.70 9.42 13.83
CA GLN A 335 -19.13 9.12 13.82
C GLN A 335 -19.43 7.89 14.68
N HIS A 336 -20.44 8.02 15.54
CA HIS A 336 -20.93 6.88 16.31
C HIS A 336 -21.72 5.90 15.45
N HIS A 337 -21.57 4.61 15.74
CA HIS A 337 -22.50 3.60 15.27
C HIS A 337 -23.91 3.94 15.78
N VAL A 338 -24.91 3.92 14.89
CA VAL A 338 -26.30 4.23 15.24
C VAL A 338 -27.09 2.92 15.35
N PRO A 339 -27.46 2.47 16.56
CA PRO A 339 -28.23 1.22 16.73
C PRO A 339 -29.52 1.22 15.91
N GLY A 340 -29.77 0.14 15.16
CA GLY A 340 -30.95 0.01 14.29
C GLY A 340 -30.81 0.63 12.90
N LYS A 341 -29.68 1.26 12.59
CA LYS A 341 -29.26 1.58 11.21
C LYS A 341 -28.02 0.76 10.86
N THR A 342 -27.85 0.37 9.61
CA THR A 342 -26.70 -0.41 9.11
C THR A 342 -25.42 0.43 8.93
N LEU A 343 -25.25 1.50 9.72
CA LEU A 343 -24.12 2.41 9.57
C LEU A 343 -23.08 2.09 10.65
N HIS A 344 -21.94 1.54 10.23
CA HIS A 344 -20.74 1.36 11.06
C HIS A 344 -20.25 2.70 11.61
N ALA A 345 -19.46 2.65 12.69
CA ALA A 345 -18.74 3.83 13.14
C ALA A 345 -17.70 4.28 12.10
N VAL A 346 -17.43 5.58 12.05
CA VAL A 346 -16.37 6.15 11.22
C VAL A 346 -15.22 6.52 12.12
N PHE A 347 -14.04 6.01 11.78
CA PHE A 347 -12.80 6.28 12.51
C PHE A 347 -11.80 7.00 11.61
N GLN A 348 -11.03 7.89 12.22
CA GLN A 348 -9.86 8.51 11.61
C GLN A 348 -8.61 7.97 12.31
N LEU A 349 -7.67 7.48 11.51
CA LEU A 349 -6.37 7.06 11.99
C LEU A 349 -5.40 8.24 11.98
N ILE A 350 -4.78 8.50 13.12
CA ILE A 350 -3.90 9.65 13.31
C ILE A 350 -2.54 9.14 13.78
N PRO A 351 -1.43 9.42 13.07
CA PRO A 351 -0.09 9.14 13.58
C PRO A 351 0.10 9.80 14.94
N GLN A 352 0.45 9.01 15.95
CA GLN A 352 0.62 9.50 17.32
C GLN A 352 2.10 9.72 17.63
N SER A 353 2.93 8.69 17.41
CA SER A 353 4.37 8.75 17.61
C SER A 353 5.10 7.82 16.66
N SER A 354 6.28 8.24 16.23
CA SER A 354 7.27 7.43 15.51
C SER A 354 8.58 7.49 16.29
N LEU A 355 9.04 6.35 16.80
CA LEU A 355 10.29 6.22 17.52
C LEU A 355 11.29 5.44 16.68
N SER A 356 12.55 5.88 16.66
CA SER A 356 13.64 5.23 15.95
C SER A 356 14.87 5.15 16.84
N ALA A 357 15.34 3.93 17.08
CA ALA A 357 16.55 3.63 17.82
C ALA A 357 17.60 3.03 16.88
N ASP A 358 18.79 3.63 16.84
CA ASP A 358 19.97 3.09 16.16
C ASP A 358 20.91 2.51 17.20
N TYR A 359 20.95 1.19 17.28
CA TYR A 359 21.75 0.45 18.25
C TYR A 359 23.14 0.10 17.73
N GLY A 360 23.37 0.07 16.41
CA GLY A 360 24.62 -0.46 15.87
C GLY A 360 24.97 -1.87 16.38
N ARG A 361 23.96 -2.67 16.76
CA ARG A 361 24.08 -3.99 17.46
C ARG A 361 24.54 -3.95 18.92
N ALA A 362 24.38 -2.83 19.61
CA ALA A 362 24.55 -2.67 21.06
C ALA A 362 23.26 -2.10 21.67
N LEU A 363 22.35 -2.99 22.10
CA LEU A 363 21.00 -2.63 22.55
C LEU A 363 20.97 -1.65 23.74
N GLU A 364 22.05 -1.61 24.49
CA GLU A 364 22.15 -0.84 25.72
C GLU A 364 22.57 0.63 25.53
N ASP A 365 23.11 1.01 24.36
CA ASP A 365 23.70 2.33 24.10
C ASP A 365 23.33 2.89 22.70
N GLY A 366 22.11 2.60 22.27
CA GLY A 366 21.59 3.11 21.01
C GLY A 366 21.15 4.58 21.08
N GLY A 367 21.33 5.31 19.98
CA GLY A 367 20.79 6.65 19.81
C GLY A 367 19.28 6.58 19.55
N VAL A 368 18.47 7.32 20.30
CA VAL A 368 17.00 7.29 20.18
C VAL A 368 16.48 8.64 19.75
N THR A 369 15.63 8.61 18.72
CA THR A 369 14.86 9.76 18.25
C THR A 369 13.38 9.44 18.29
N GLN A 370 12.54 10.42 18.57
CA GLN A 370 11.10 10.26 18.63
C GLN A 370 10.41 11.49 18.07
N GLN A 371 9.52 11.28 17.11
CA GLN A 371 8.61 12.30 16.61
C GLN A 371 7.22 12.06 17.18
N VAL A 372 6.58 13.11 17.72
CA VAL A 372 5.25 13.02 18.32
C VAL A 372 4.31 14.04 17.71
N VAL A 373 3.02 13.71 17.62
CA VAL A 373 1.97 14.66 17.21
C VAL A 373 1.27 15.21 18.45
N LEU A 374 1.46 16.51 18.71
CA LEU A 374 0.84 17.21 19.85
C LEU A 374 -0.49 17.84 19.49
N ALA A 375 -0.61 18.40 18.28
CA ALA A 375 -1.82 19.07 17.83
C ALA A 375 -2.06 18.85 16.34
N MET A 376 -3.34 18.86 15.96
CA MET A 376 -3.79 18.78 14.58
C MET A 376 -4.87 19.79 14.29
N THR A 377 -5.11 20.04 13.01
CA THR A 377 -6.27 20.77 12.52
C THR A 377 -7.52 19.90 12.58
N SER A 378 -8.69 20.52 12.42
CA SER A 378 -9.97 19.82 12.29
C SER A 378 -10.07 18.93 11.03
N TRP A 379 -9.06 18.97 10.15
CA TRP A 379 -9.01 18.21 8.90
C TRP A 379 -8.04 17.02 8.98
N GLY A 380 -7.41 16.79 10.14
CA GLY A 380 -6.43 15.72 10.34
C GLY A 380 -5.00 16.05 9.94
N ASP A 381 -4.73 17.31 9.60
CA ASP A 381 -3.38 17.75 9.25
C ASP A 381 -2.60 18.13 10.52
N ILE A 382 -1.32 17.78 10.60
CA ILE A 382 -0.48 18.04 11.77
C ILE A 382 -0.25 19.55 11.93
N ALA A 383 -0.56 20.09 13.10
CA ALA A 383 -0.34 21.50 13.42
C ALA A 383 0.91 21.71 14.29
N ARG A 384 1.21 20.76 15.19
CA ARG A 384 2.41 20.83 16.06
C ARG A 384 3.02 19.45 16.25
N SER A 385 4.33 19.34 16.02
CA SER A 385 5.07 18.09 16.17
C SER A 385 6.51 18.33 16.62
N PRO A 386 6.88 17.96 17.85
CA PRO A 386 8.27 17.92 18.28
C PRO A 386 8.99 16.68 17.71
N ALA A 387 10.22 16.89 17.24
CA ALA A 387 11.21 15.87 17.02
C ALA A 387 12.22 15.90 18.17
N ILE A 388 12.28 14.83 18.95
CA ILE A 388 13.06 14.70 20.17
C ILE A 388 14.24 13.79 19.88
N VAL A 389 15.45 14.27 20.17
CA VAL A 389 16.69 13.49 20.20
C VAL A 389 17.05 13.28 21.66
N TYR A 390 16.96 12.04 22.13
CA TYR A 390 17.20 11.74 23.54
C TYR A 390 18.69 11.80 23.90
N PRO A 391 19.04 12.27 25.10
CA PRO A 391 20.42 12.30 25.56
C PRO A 391 20.97 10.88 25.76
N ARG A 392 22.26 10.70 25.50
CA ARG A 392 22.97 9.43 25.75
C ARG A 392 23.08 9.18 27.25
N ALA A 393 22.94 7.91 27.67
CA ALA A 393 22.98 7.56 29.08
C ALA A 393 24.37 7.82 29.70
N LEU A 394 24.40 8.42 30.90
CA LEU A 394 25.64 8.84 31.58
C LEU A 394 26.67 7.72 31.74
N LYS A 395 26.23 6.46 31.92
CA LYS A 395 27.11 5.30 32.09
C LYS A 395 27.99 5.00 30.86
N TYR A 396 27.61 5.46 29.67
CA TYR A 396 28.36 5.26 28.42
C TYR A 396 29.21 6.47 28.01
N MET A 397 29.22 7.52 28.83
CA MET A 397 29.93 8.76 28.51
C MET A 397 31.40 8.77 28.94
N SER A 398 31.81 7.85 29.82
CA SER A 398 33.14 7.86 30.45
C SER A 398 34.31 7.69 29.47
N GLY A 399 34.06 7.07 28.31
CA GLY A 399 35.07 6.80 27.28
C GLY A 399 35.24 7.88 26.21
N ILE A 400 34.48 8.98 26.25
CA ILE A 400 34.55 10.02 25.20
C ILE A 400 35.71 10.98 25.52
N GLU A 401 36.64 11.17 24.58
CA GLU A 401 37.83 12.01 24.80
C GLU A 401 37.50 13.50 24.80
N TYR A 402 36.65 13.94 23.88
CA TYR A 402 36.37 15.36 23.64
C TYR A 402 35.18 15.87 24.48
N GLU A 403 35.38 16.98 25.20
CA GLU A 403 34.40 17.52 26.15
C GLU A 403 33.19 18.18 25.46
N ASP A 404 33.38 18.76 24.27
CA ASP A 404 32.31 19.30 23.44
C ASP A 404 31.37 18.20 22.94
N VAL A 405 31.93 17.05 22.51
CA VAL A 405 31.16 15.87 22.12
C VAL A 405 30.38 15.32 23.32
N LYS A 406 31.00 15.24 24.51
CA LYS A 406 30.31 14.85 25.75
C LYS A 406 29.15 15.79 26.06
N ALA A 407 29.38 17.10 26.01
CA ALA A 407 28.36 18.09 26.31
C ALA A 407 27.18 17.97 25.33
N SER A 408 27.45 17.82 24.03
CA SER A 408 26.42 17.64 23.00
C SER A 408 25.60 16.36 23.20
N GLN A 409 26.25 15.21 23.42
CA GLN A 409 25.54 13.94 23.62
C GLN A 409 24.72 13.91 24.92
N ARG A 410 25.04 14.75 25.91
CA ARG A 410 24.30 14.87 27.17
C ARG A 410 23.10 15.81 27.11
N ALA A 411 23.11 16.79 26.21
CA ALA A 411 22.10 17.84 26.20
C ALA A 411 20.72 17.32 25.82
N GLY A 412 20.67 16.41 24.83
CA GLY A 412 19.42 16.11 24.11
C GLY A 412 18.94 17.34 23.32
N HIS A 413 18.13 17.12 22.30
CA HIS A 413 17.64 18.21 21.45
C HIS A 413 16.15 18.04 21.16
N VAL A 414 15.41 19.14 21.09
CA VAL A 414 14.00 19.13 20.72
C VAL A 414 13.76 20.18 19.64
N PHE A 415 13.37 19.73 18.46
CA PHE A 415 12.98 20.58 17.35
C PHE A 415 11.47 20.61 17.25
N MET A 416 10.86 21.75 17.56
CA MET A 416 9.41 21.93 17.48
C MET A 416 9.02 22.42 16.09
N ALA A 417 8.29 21.60 15.33
CA ALA A 417 7.68 22.01 14.08
C ALA A 417 6.24 22.50 14.31
N GLU A 418 5.91 23.69 13.79
CA GLU A 418 4.58 24.31 13.84
C GLU A 418 4.12 24.67 12.43
N TYR A 419 2.90 24.26 12.08
CA TYR A 419 2.32 24.45 10.75
C TYR A 419 1.03 25.27 10.84
N SER A 420 0.94 26.32 10.03
CA SER A 420 -0.30 27.09 9.83
C SER A 420 -0.90 26.78 8.47
N TYR A 421 -2.22 26.62 8.45
CA TYR A 421 -2.97 26.22 7.26
C TYR A 421 -3.89 27.33 6.78
N THR A 422 -4.23 27.29 5.50
CA THR A 422 -5.17 28.23 4.91
C THR A 422 -6.61 27.95 5.37
N ASN A 423 -7.57 28.81 5.02
CA ASN A 423 -8.98 28.42 5.12
C ASN A 423 -9.29 27.22 4.21
N ALA A 424 -10.34 26.48 4.57
CA ALA A 424 -11.01 25.58 3.63
C ALA A 424 -11.88 26.41 2.67
N VAL A 425 -12.07 25.93 1.45
CA VAL A 425 -13.01 26.52 0.48
C VAL A 425 -14.17 25.55 0.30
N VAL A 426 -15.37 26.01 0.64
CA VAL A 426 -16.62 25.29 0.42
C VAL A 426 -17.60 26.27 -0.20
N GLU A 427 -17.74 26.24 -1.53
CA GLU A 427 -18.62 27.15 -2.27
C GLU A 427 -19.72 26.35 -2.96
N GLU A 428 -20.98 26.69 -2.68
CA GLU A 428 -22.12 26.22 -3.47
C GLU A 428 -22.31 27.18 -4.65
N THR A 429 -21.97 26.74 -5.86
CA THR A 429 -22.23 27.54 -7.06
C THR A 429 -23.67 27.38 -7.53
N THR A 430 -24.18 28.38 -8.24
CA THR A 430 -25.57 28.42 -8.77
C THR A 430 -25.90 27.32 -9.80
N HIS A 431 -24.92 26.51 -10.21
CA HIS A 431 -25.02 25.51 -11.29
C HIS A 431 -24.67 24.08 -10.83
N ASP A 432 -25.07 23.69 -9.62
CA ASP A 432 -24.93 22.31 -9.11
C ASP A 432 -23.46 21.82 -8.95
N SER A 433 -22.48 22.72 -9.07
CA SER A 433 -21.08 22.43 -8.79
C SER A 433 -20.69 22.93 -7.39
N ARG A 434 -20.29 22.01 -6.52
CA ARG A 434 -19.69 22.36 -5.23
C ARG A 434 -18.17 22.40 -5.42
N VAL A 435 -17.55 23.57 -5.18
CA VAL A 435 -16.09 23.64 -5.13
C VAL A 435 -15.66 23.34 -3.70
N PHE A 436 -14.83 22.32 -3.56
CA PHE A 436 -14.21 21.94 -2.30
C PHE A 436 -12.69 21.99 -2.42
N ARG A 437 -12.04 22.77 -1.55
CA ARG A 437 -10.60 22.72 -1.36
C ARG A 437 -10.27 22.53 0.11
N ARG A 438 -9.44 21.53 0.40
CA ARG A 438 -8.85 21.34 1.72
C ARG A 438 -7.87 22.49 2.01
N PRO A 439 -7.71 22.89 3.27
CA PRO A 439 -6.62 23.74 3.72
C PRO A 439 -5.26 23.20 3.25
N VAL A 440 -4.36 24.11 2.90
CA VAL A 440 -2.96 23.78 2.59
C VAL A 440 -2.05 24.49 3.57
N ALA A 441 -0.92 23.88 3.92
CA ALA A 441 0.07 24.53 4.76
C ALA A 441 0.61 25.77 4.02
N TRP A 442 0.55 26.94 4.66
CA TRP A 442 1.10 28.17 4.10
C TRP A 442 2.24 28.73 4.95
N GLN A 443 2.42 28.24 6.18
CA GLN A 443 3.54 28.61 7.03
C GLN A 443 4.06 27.36 7.73
N ASN A 444 5.37 27.18 7.71
CA ASN A 444 6.08 26.13 8.42
C ASN A 444 7.20 26.78 9.25
N GLN A 445 7.19 26.55 10.56
CA GLN A 445 8.19 27.09 11.49
C GLN A 445 8.85 25.94 12.25
N VAL A 446 10.18 25.94 12.28
CA VAL A 446 10.95 25.00 13.10
C VAL A 446 11.72 25.76 14.16
N TYR A 447 11.54 25.38 15.41
CA TYR A 447 12.20 25.99 16.56
C TYR A 447 13.12 25.00 17.26
N ASP A 448 14.31 25.47 17.66
CA ASP A 448 15.12 24.79 18.67
C ASP A 448 14.53 25.09 20.06
N THR A 449 14.25 24.06 20.84
CA THR A 449 13.53 24.16 22.11
C THR A 449 14.44 23.81 23.28
N PHE A 450 14.63 24.75 24.20
CA PHE A 450 15.53 24.66 25.35
C PHE A 450 14.78 24.54 26.67
N GLY A 451 15.45 23.96 27.67
CA GLY A 451 14.86 23.75 29.00
C GLY A 451 13.86 22.60 29.05
N PHE A 452 13.82 21.77 28.02
CA PHE A 452 12.99 20.58 27.97
C PHE A 452 13.43 19.56 29.05
N PRO A 453 12.51 19.07 29.90
CA PRO A 453 12.88 18.25 31.05
C PRO A 453 13.04 16.78 30.64
N PHE A 454 14.23 16.39 30.19
CA PHE A 454 14.54 14.97 29.96
C PHE A 454 14.54 14.18 31.30
N VAL A 455 13.63 13.21 31.46
CA VAL A 455 13.41 12.47 32.73
C VAL A 455 14.18 11.13 32.78
N GLY A 456 15.34 11.04 32.11
CA GLY A 456 16.22 9.86 32.17
C GLY A 456 15.70 8.57 31.50
N SER A 457 14.48 8.58 30.97
CA SER A 457 13.89 7.52 30.14
C SER A 457 13.13 8.14 28.97
N ILE A 458 12.82 7.31 27.96
CA ILE A 458 11.98 7.70 26.83
C ILE A 458 10.60 8.03 27.40
N MET A 459 10.10 9.23 27.12
CA MET A 459 8.79 9.65 27.61
C MET A 459 7.68 9.05 26.76
N SER A 460 6.63 8.62 27.42
CA SER A 460 5.39 8.23 26.76
C SER A 460 4.73 9.42 26.07
N VAL A 461 3.90 9.16 25.07
CA VAL A 461 3.18 10.21 24.35
C VAL A 461 2.23 10.97 25.28
N ASP A 462 1.61 10.28 26.24
CA ASP A 462 0.72 10.92 27.22
C ASP A 462 1.48 11.87 28.17
N GLU A 463 2.68 11.48 28.61
CA GLU A 463 3.57 12.37 29.38
C GLU A 463 3.94 13.60 28.55
N LEU A 464 4.36 13.40 27.29
CA LEU A 464 4.70 14.50 26.38
C LEU A 464 3.54 15.45 26.11
N ARG A 465 2.31 14.93 25.97
CA ARG A 465 1.10 15.75 25.79
C ARG A 465 0.66 16.45 27.06
N SER A 466 0.99 15.90 28.23
CA SER A 466 0.74 16.54 29.53
C SER A 466 1.77 17.63 29.87
N LEU A 467 2.96 17.55 29.28
CA LEU A 467 3.98 18.58 29.41
C LEU A 467 3.56 19.86 28.69
N ASP A 468 3.66 20.96 29.41
CA ASP A 468 3.45 22.29 28.85
C ASP A 468 4.74 22.73 28.12
N VAL A 469 4.93 22.19 26.92
CA VAL A 469 6.12 22.47 26.09
C VAL A 469 6.21 23.97 25.77
N ASP A 470 5.11 24.72 25.83
CA ASP A 470 5.08 26.17 25.62
C ASP A 470 5.79 26.97 26.73
N LYS A 471 6.08 26.34 27.89
CA LYS A 471 6.95 26.93 28.92
C LYS A 471 8.44 26.83 28.59
N CYS A 472 8.82 25.99 27.63
CA CYS A 472 10.21 25.89 27.18
C CYS A 472 10.56 27.14 26.37
N SER A 473 11.80 27.63 26.51
CA SER A 473 12.27 28.71 25.64
C SER A 473 12.54 28.16 24.25
N LYS A 474 12.18 28.91 23.20
CA LYS A 474 12.37 28.47 21.81
C LYS A 474 13.07 29.52 20.96
N THR A 475 13.92 29.08 20.06
CA THR A 475 14.61 29.92 19.06
C THR A 475 14.23 29.46 17.66
N LEU A 476 13.78 30.37 16.81
CA LEU A 476 13.41 30.05 15.43
C LEU A 476 14.66 29.66 14.63
N LEU A 477 14.68 28.45 14.08
CA LEU A 477 15.74 27.94 13.22
C LEU A 477 15.44 28.18 11.75
N SER A 478 14.20 27.89 11.34
CA SER A 478 13.75 28.09 9.98
C SER A 478 12.28 28.47 9.94
N GLU A 479 11.95 29.26 8.94
CA GLU A 479 10.56 29.56 8.61
C GLU A 479 10.40 29.61 7.10
N GLU A 480 9.33 29.00 6.61
CA GLU A 480 8.92 29.05 5.21
C GLU A 480 7.47 29.53 5.13
N ARG A 481 7.18 30.40 4.16
CA ARG A 481 5.82 30.89 3.87
C ARG A 481 5.48 30.72 2.40
N ALA A 482 4.34 30.10 2.12
CA ALA A 482 3.74 30.05 0.79
C ALA A 482 2.69 31.15 0.64
N PHE A 483 2.71 31.82 -0.50
CA PHE A 483 1.77 32.87 -0.87
C PHE A 483 0.92 32.43 -2.05
N PHE A 484 -0.33 32.88 -2.09
CA PHE A 484 -1.29 32.52 -3.12
C PHE A 484 -1.88 33.79 -3.75
N ARG A 485 -2.11 33.72 -5.07
CA ARG A 485 -2.89 34.71 -5.81
C ARG A 485 -4.37 34.37 -5.66
N ASP A 486 -5.25 35.38 -5.69
CA ASP A 486 -6.70 35.18 -5.64
C ASP A 486 -7.24 34.51 -6.93
N SER A 487 -8.55 34.24 -7.01
CA SER A 487 -9.18 33.65 -8.22
C SER A 487 -9.15 34.56 -9.45
N GLN A 488 -8.79 35.83 -9.28
CA GLN A 488 -8.59 36.80 -10.34
C GLN A 488 -7.11 36.97 -10.70
N LEU A 489 -6.22 36.20 -10.06
CA LEU A 489 -4.77 36.30 -10.16
C LEU A 489 -4.18 37.61 -9.65
N ASN A 490 -4.86 38.35 -8.76
CA ASN A 490 -4.24 39.48 -8.10
C ASN A 490 -3.28 39.02 -7.01
N ASP A 491 -2.19 39.76 -6.83
CA ASP A 491 -1.26 39.60 -5.70
C ASP A 491 -1.92 40.18 -4.43
N ILE A 492 -2.84 39.44 -3.80
CA ILE A 492 -3.43 39.85 -2.52
C ILE A 492 -2.72 39.13 -1.37
N PRO A 493 -1.95 39.83 -0.52
CA PRO A 493 -1.13 39.24 0.52
C PRO A 493 -1.94 39.01 1.80
N THR A 494 -3.07 38.30 1.76
CA THR A 494 -3.67 37.83 3.02
C THR A 494 -3.10 36.46 3.36
N PRO A 495 -2.18 36.35 4.34
CA PRO A 495 -1.58 35.07 4.66
C PRO A 495 -2.65 34.07 5.09
N GLY A 496 -2.52 32.83 4.65
CA GLY A 496 -3.47 31.77 5.00
C GLY A 496 -4.86 31.89 4.35
N LYS A 497 -5.02 32.68 3.28
CA LYS A 497 -6.27 32.69 2.51
C LYS A 497 -6.14 32.14 1.11
N ILE A 498 -7.08 31.27 0.74
CA ILE A 498 -7.25 30.74 -0.62
C ILE A 498 -8.73 30.76 -1.00
N GLU A 499 -8.96 30.84 -2.30
CA GLU A 499 -10.26 30.76 -2.96
C GLU A 499 -10.30 29.54 -3.91
N ALA A 500 -11.46 29.30 -4.55
CA ALA A 500 -11.66 28.20 -5.49
C ALA A 500 -10.56 28.05 -6.55
N PHE A 501 -10.08 29.16 -7.12
CA PHE A 501 -9.08 29.15 -8.19
C PHE A 501 -7.76 29.82 -7.81
N SER A 502 -7.48 29.98 -6.51
CA SER A 502 -6.18 30.47 -6.05
C SER A 502 -5.04 29.58 -6.50
N VAL A 503 -3.98 30.22 -6.98
CA VAL A 503 -2.73 29.58 -7.45
C VAL A 503 -1.55 30.07 -6.62
N THR A 504 -0.50 29.27 -6.49
CA THR A 504 0.71 29.66 -5.76
C THR A 504 1.39 30.85 -6.45
N ALA A 505 1.60 31.94 -5.69
CA ALA A 505 2.34 33.12 -6.13
C ALA A 505 3.86 32.90 -6.04
N GLY A 506 4.26 32.10 -5.05
CA GLY A 506 5.64 31.75 -4.71
C GLY A 506 5.76 31.38 -3.24
N GLN A 507 6.93 30.87 -2.87
CA GLN A 507 7.36 30.65 -1.49
C GLN A 507 8.43 31.66 -1.09
N GLN A 508 8.57 31.86 0.21
CA GLN A 508 9.67 32.63 0.80
C GLN A 508 10.25 31.88 1.97
N GLN A 509 11.58 31.79 2.03
CA GLN A 509 12.32 31.18 3.12
C GLN A 509 12.99 32.26 3.97
N CYS A 510 12.83 32.21 5.29
CA CYS A 510 13.50 33.12 6.20
C CYS A 510 15.01 32.82 6.16
N GLY A 511 15.79 33.75 5.61
CA GLY A 511 17.24 33.61 5.50
C GLY A 511 17.98 34.13 6.73
N LEU A 512 17.54 35.27 7.29
CA LEU A 512 18.17 35.87 8.47
C LEU A 512 17.11 36.43 9.41
N THR A 513 17.27 36.14 10.69
CA THR A 513 16.44 36.74 11.75
C THR A 513 17.08 38.03 12.25
N LEU A 514 16.29 38.91 12.87
CA LEU A 514 16.80 40.17 13.44
C LEU A 514 17.98 39.96 14.42
N TYR A 515 18.03 38.82 15.09
CA TYR A 515 19.07 38.47 16.05
C TYR A 515 20.43 38.21 15.41
N THR A 516 20.47 37.79 14.14
CA THR A 516 21.72 37.49 13.43
C THR A 516 22.26 38.66 12.61
N ALA A 517 21.46 39.70 12.34
CA ALA A 517 21.86 40.86 11.54
C ALA A 517 21.17 42.18 11.95
N PRO A 518 21.58 42.83 13.05
CA PRO A 518 20.91 44.03 13.56
C PRO A 518 21.33 45.36 12.91
N ASP A 519 22.37 45.41 12.07
CA ASP A 519 22.94 46.67 11.55
C ASP A 519 22.40 47.08 10.16
N LEU A 520 22.19 48.38 9.96
CA LEU A 520 21.63 49.01 8.76
C LEU A 520 22.49 48.74 7.50
N THR A 521 23.80 48.59 7.70
CA THR A 521 24.79 48.30 6.65
C THR A 521 24.53 46.93 5.99
N VAL A 522 24.12 45.94 6.79
CA VAL A 522 23.76 44.60 6.30
C VAL A 522 22.48 44.65 5.47
N GLY A 523 21.52 45.47 5.87
CA GLY A 523 20.24 45.59 5.16
C GLY A 523 20.37 46.05 3.70
N LYS A 524 21.35 46.91 3.39
CA LYS A 524 21.62 47.30 1.99
C LYS A 524 22.19 46.13 1.19
N MET A 525 23.18 45.43 1.74
CA MET A 525 23.79 44.26 1.09
C MET A 525 22.78 43.14 0.85
N LEU A 526 21.86 42.92 1.80
CA LEU A 526 20.82 41.90 1.66
C LEU A 526 19.84 42.21 0.53
N ARG A 527 19.44 43.48 0.37
CA ARG A 527 18.61 43.89 -0.78
C ARG A 527 19.34 43.73 -2.11
N GLU A 528 20.64 44.06 -2.15
CA GLU A 528 21.48 43.81 -3.33
C GLU A 528 21.61 42.31 -3.63
N GLY A 529 21.60 41.47 -2.59
CA GLY A 529 21.55 40.01 -2.68
C GLY A 529 20.17 39.40 -2.95
N GLY A 530 19.14 40.20 -3.21
CA GLY A 530 17.79 39.72 -3.56
C GLY A 530 16.87 39.41 -2.37
N PHE A 531 17.31 39.66 -1.13
CA PHE A 531 16.47 39.46 0.06
C PHE A 531 15.43 40.57 0.21
N VAL A 532 14.27 40.21 0.73
CA VAL A 532 13.14 41.10 0.99
C VAL A 532 12.74 41.10 2.46
N GLN A 533 12.11 42.18 2.92
CA GLN A 533 11.45 42.22 4.22
C GLN A 533 9.94 42.21 3.98
N LEU A 534 9.24 41.32 4.67
CA LEU A 534 7.79 41.23 4.62
C LEU A 534 7.15 42.34 5.47
N GLU A 535 5.95 42.78 5.09
CA GLU A 535 5.22 43.80 5.84
C GLU A 535 4.90 43.29 7.26
N GLY A 536 5.25 44.09 8.28
CA GLY A 536 5.09 43.71 9.69
C GLY A 536 6.14 42.73 10.22
N ASP A 537 7.07 42.27 9.38
CA ASP A 537 8.15 41.36 9.75
C ASP A 537 9.51 42.08 9.76
N LYS A 538 10.37 41.75 10.72
CA LYS A 538 11.74 42.31 10.82
C LYS A 538 12.81 41.39 10.24
N ASN A 539 12.44 40.16 9.90
CA ASN A 539 13.33 39.17 9.31
C ASN A 539 13.56 39.43 7.82
N TRP A 540 14.64 38.85 7.29
CA TRP A 540 15.00 38.89 5.89
C TRP A 540 14.67 37.56 5.21
N TRP A 541 14.00 37.66 4.08
CA TRP A 541 13.41 36.53 3.37
C TRP A 541 14.03 36.39 1.99
N GLN A 542 14.34 35.16 1.62
CA GLN A 542 14.71 34.80 0.26
C GLN A 542 13.44 34.39 -0.50
N PRO A 543 13.02 35.16 -1.52
CA PRO A 543 11.86 34.82 -2.32
C PRO A 543 12.22 33.78 -3.37
N SER A 544 11.37 32.76 -3.55
CA SER A 544 11.48 31.84 -4.68
C SER A 544 11.05 32.49 -6.00
N SER A 545 11.19 31.75 -7.10
CA SER A 545 10.72 32.20 -8.42
C SER A 545 9.21 32.44 -8.46
N ARG A 546 8.81 33.54 -9.09
CA ARG A 546 7.40 33.86 -9.38
C ARG A 546 6.98 33.27 -10.71
N VAL A 547 5.71 32.89 -10.81
CA VAL A 547 5.15 32.28 -12.02
C VAL A 547 3.98 33.09 -12.57
N PHE A 548 3.90 33.16 -13.89
CA PHE A 548 2.86 33.89 -14.62
C PHE A 548 2.34 33.07 -15.81
N PHE A 549 1.09 33.35 -16.19
CA PHE A 549 0.38 32.60 -17.25
C PHE A 549 0.36 33.34 -18.59
N THR A 550 1.02 34.49 -18.69
CA THR A 550 1.10 35.29 -19.91
C THR A 550 2.49 35.90 -20.09
N ASN A 551 2.86 36.12 -21.35
CA ASN A 551 4.09 36.84 -21.72
C ASN A 551 3.93 38.36 -21.68
N SER A 552 2.70 38.87 -21.69
CA SER A 552 2.43 40.31 -21.71
C SER A 552 2.51 40.91 -20.32
N ASP A 553 3.11 42.10 -20.18
CA ASP A 553 3.06 42.94 -18.97
C ASP A 553 1.64 43.50 -18.68
N MET A 554 0.61 42.96 -19.33
CA MET A 554 -0.80 43.34 -19.18
C MET A 554 -1.48 42.38 -18.21
N GLU A 555 -1.42 42.70 -16.92
CA GLU A 555 -2.11 41.99 -15.82
C GLU A 555 -3.60 41.72 -16.15
N LYS A 556 -4.25 42.63 -16.89
CA LYS A 556 -5.68 42.56 -17.24
C LYS A 556 -6.08 41.40 -18.14
N GLN A 557 -5.14 40.75 -18.84
CA GLN A 557 -5.44 39.60 -19.73
C GLN A 557 -4.91 38.27 -19.19
N GLU A 558 -4.16 38.29 -18.08
CA GLU A 558 -3.52 37.09 -17.54
C GLU A 558 -4.55 36.04 -17.15
N LEU A 559 -5.63 36.43 -16.46
CA LEU A 559 -6.69 35.51 -16.06
C LEU A 559 -7.37 34.83 -17.26
N THR A 560 -7.68 35.61 -18.31
CA THR A 560 -8.27 35.05 -19.53
C THR A 560 -7.31 34.07 -20.18
N ARG A 561 -6.02 34.40 -20.26
CA ARG A 561 -5.00 33.52 -20.81
C ARG A 561 -4.85 32.24 -19.97
N ALA A 562 -4.73 32.37 -18.65
CA ALA A 562 -4.65 31.25 -17.72
C ALA A 562 -5.82 30.29 -17.89
N ARG A 563 -7.06 30.80 -17.99
CA ARG A 563 -8.24 29.96 -18.23
C ARG A 563 -8.20 29.26 -19.59
N LEU A 564 -7.75 29.93 -20.64
CA LEU A 564 -7.63 29.35 -21.98
C LEU A 564 -6.52 28.30 -22.07
N THR A 565 -5.46 28.43 -21.27
CA THR A 565 -4.32 27.50 -21.24
C THR A 565 -4.38 26.51 -20.08
N PHE A 566 -5.51 26.41 -19.38
CA PHE A 566 -5.69 25.53 -18.22
C PHE A 566 -4.65 25.75 -17.11
N TYR A 567 -4.30 27.01 -16.85
CA TYR A 567 -3.29 27.45 -15.90
C TYR A 567 -1.90 26.85 -16.17
N GLN A 568 -1.56 26.61 -17.44
CA GLN A 568 -0.18 26.29 -17.80
C GLN A 568 0.74 27.49 -17.63
N LEU A 569 1.85 27.25 -16.94
CA LEU A 569 2.89 28.24 -16.70
C LEU A 569 3.53 28.65 -18.02
N VAL A 570 3.62 29.96 -18.25
CA VAL A 570 4.22 30.54 -19.46
C VAL A 570 5.51 31.26 -19.12
N VAL A 571 5.58 31.89 -17.95
CA VAL A 571 6.75 32.66 -17.54
C VAL A 571 7.13 32.30 -16.11
N THR A 572 8.42 32.09 -15.89
CA THR A 572 9.02 32.03 -14.57
C THR A 572 10.01 33.17 -14.42
N VAL A 573 9.88 33.95 -13.36
CA VAL A 573 10.81 35.03 -12.99
C VAL A 573 11.56 34.60 -11.75
N ALA A 574 12.87 34.38 -11.89
CA ALA A 574 13.75 34.02 -10.79
C ALA A 574 13.92 35.18 -9.79
N GLU A 575 14.54 34.87 -8.66
CA GLU A 575 14.75 35.77 -7.51
C GLU A 575 15.50 37.06 -7.90
N PHE A 576 16.41 36.98 -8.87
CA PHE A 576 17.19 38.10 -9.42
C PHE A 576 16.56 38.74 -10.67
N GLY A 577 15.31 38.42 -11.00
CA GLY A 577 14.59 38.98 -12.15
C GLY A 577 14.89 38.31 -13.50
N HIS A 578 15.68 37.23 -13.53
CA HIS A 578 15.87 36.45 -14.76
C HIS A 578 14.56 35.79 -15.19
N ARG A 579 14.20 35.98 -16.46
CA ARG A 579 12.92 35.54 -17.02
C ARG A 579 13.12 34.35 -17.95
N SER A 580 12.48 33.24 -17.63
CA SER A 580 12.36 32.05 -18.48
C SER A 580 10.96 31.99 -19.06
N THR A 581 10.84 31.76 -20.36
CA THR A 581 9.55 31.74 -21.07
C THR A 581 9.35 30.40 -21.76
N LEU A 582 8.18 29.81 -21.56
CA LEU A 582 7.73 28.61 -22.25
C LEU A 582 6.84 28.98 -23.45
N THR A 583 7.12 28.38 -24.60
CA THR A 583 6.25 28.51 -25.78
C THR A 583 5.33 27.31 -25.88
N LEU A 584 4.03 27.59 -25.95
CA LEU A 584 2.99 26.56 -26.08
C LEU A 584 2.57 26.42 -27.55
N ASP A 585 2.25 25.20 -27.97
CA ASP A 585 1.68 24.91 -29.28
C ASP A 585 0.20 25.35 -29.37
N LYS A 586 -0.43 25.10 -30.53
CA LYS A 586 -1.84 25.43 -30.78
C LYS A 586 -2.85 24.68 -29.89
N TYR A 587 -2.41 23.65 -29.17
CA TYR A 587 -3.23 22.84 -28.27
C TYR A 587 -2.90 23.11 -26.79
N ASN A 588 -2.09 24.13 -26.50
CA ASN A 588 -1.57 24.38 -25.16
C ASN A 588 -0.81 23.16 -24.62
N ARG A 589 0.14 22.66 -25.39
CA ARG A 589 1.18 21.71 -24.96
C ARG A 589 2.54 22.34 -25.18
N MET A 590 3.60 21.84 -24.53
CA MET A 590 4.95 22.33 -24.83
C MET A 590 5.22 22.11 -26.31
N ALA A 591 5.58 23.18 -27.02
CA ALA A 591 5.99 23.07 -28.41
C ALA A 591 7.33 22.32 -28.47
N GLU A 592 7.44 21.34 -29.38
CA GLU A 592 8.71 20.62 -29.65
C GLU A 592 9.81 21.56 -30.16
#